data_AF-A0A9E1HB86-F1
#
_entry.id   AF-A0A9E1HB86-F1
#
_cell.length_a   1.000
_cell.length_b   1.000
_cell.length_c   1.000
_cell.angle_alpha   90.00
_cell.angle_beta   90.00
_cell.angle_gamma   90.00
#
_symmetry.space_group_name_H-M   'P 1'
#
loop_
_entity.id
_entity.type
_entity.pdbx_description
1 polymer ?
#
loop_
_entity_poly.entity_id
_entity_poly.type
_entity_poly.pdbx_seq_one_letter_code
_entity_poly.pdbx_strand_id
1 'polypeptide(L)'
;YPNGIPKEEFESLIMEYLPITAEQIREYAVFDEENHTYDWARLGCGNYAPTFFGTSLPEVIDIKENEDGTVTLTVEAVCDMVICDDAVITHELTVKFAEDGSFQYLGNEILNDGIMHIPDYQYRIKE
;
A
#
# COMPACT_ATOMS: atom_id res chain seq x y z
N TYR A 1 -14.18 9.12 -11.00
CA TYR A 1 -13.20 9.64 -11.96
C TYR A 1 -13.30 8.90 -13.28
N PRO A 2 -14.40 9.05 -14.06
CA PRO A 2 -14.54 8.35 -15.35
C PRO A 2 -13.51 8.82 -16.40
N ASN A 3 -12.92 10.01 -16.21
CA ASN A 3 -11.91 10.60 -17.10
C ASN A 3 -10.51 10.63 -16.44
N GLY A 4 -10.25 9.73 -15.49
CA GLY A 4 -9.04 9.73 -14.68
C GLY A 4 -9.07 10.70 -13.50
N ILE A 5 -8.11 10.54 -12.60
CA ILE A 5 -7.92 11.36 -11.39
C ILE A 5 -7.09 12.59 -11.76
N PRO A 6 -7.50 13.82 -11.41
CA PRO A 6 -6.70 15.00 -11.69
C PRO A 6 -5.29 14.88 -11.12
N LYS A 7 -4.29 15.29 -11.92
CA LYS A 7 -2.87 15.23 -11.55
C LYS A 7 -2.57 15.82 -10.18
N GLU A 8 -3.05 17.04 -9.93
CA GLU A 8 -2.76 17.78 -8.68
C GLU A 8 -3.32 17.04 -7.46
N GLU A 9 -4.57 16.57 -7.55
CA GLU A 9 -5.21 15.80 -6.48
C GLU A 9 -4.45 14.51 -6.17
N PHE A 10 -4.04 13.78 -7.21
CA PHE A 10 -3.32 12.52 -7.06
C PHE A 10 -1.90 12.72 -6.51
N GLU A 11 -1.11 13.59 -7.14
CA GLU A 11 0.28 13.84 -6.75
C GLU A 11 0.35 14.42 -5.34
N SER A 12 -0.46 15.43 -5.01
CA SER A 12 -0.44 16.06 -3.68
C SER A 12 -0.79 15.08 -2.57
N LEU A 13 -1.81 14.25 -2.75
CA LEU A 13 -2.22 13.27 -1.75
C LEU A 13 -1.15 12.19 -1.55
N ILE A 14 -0.61 11.65 -2.64
CA ILE A 14 0.39 10.58 -2.55
C ILE A 14 1.68 11.11 -1.90
N MET A 15 2.15 12.30 -2.29
CA MET A 15 3.37 12.91 -1.72
C MET A 15 3.21 13.34 -0.25
N GLU A 16 1.97 13.50 0.25
CA GLU A 16 1.72 13.77 1.67
C GLU A 16 2.17 12.58 2.53
N TYR A 17 1.83 11.35 2.12
CA TYR A 17 2.07 10.13 2.91
C TYR A 17 3.29 9.34 2.48
N LEU A 18 3.72 9.46 1.22
CA LEU A 18 4.87 8.74 0.66
C LEU A 18 5.97 9.73 0.27
N PRO A 19 7.23 9.52 0.70
CA PRO A 19 8.35 10.40 0.39
C PRO A 19 8.87 10.18 -1.05
N ILE A 20 8.00 10.38 -2.03
CA ILE A 20 8.30 10.23 -3.47
C ILE A 20 8.01 11.53 -4.22
N THR A 21 8.57 11.69 -5.41
CA THR A 21 8.36 12.89 -6.23
C THR A 21 7.26 12.68 -7.26
N ALA A 22 6.71 13.79 -7.78
CA ALA A 22 5.73 13.75 -8.87
C ALA A 22 6.26 13.03 -10.12
N GLU A 23 7.55 13.15 -10.41
CA GLU A 23 8.19 12.44 -11.53
C GLU A 23 8.19 10.93 -11.30
N GLN A 24 8.49 10.47 -10.09
CA GLN A 24 8.41 9.05 -9.75
C GLN A 24 6.96 8.55 -9.81
N ILE A 25 5.99 9.34 -9.36
CA ILE A 25 4.56 8.99 -9.46
C ILE A 25 4.18 8.75 -10.93
N ARG A 26 4.61 9.60 -11.86
CA ARG A 26 4.34 9.44 -13.30
C ARG A 26 5.05 8.25 -13.93
N GLU A 27 6.16 7.78 -13.35
CA GLU A 27 6.86 6.57 -13.80
C GLU A 27 6.10 5.31 -13.38
N TYR A 28 5.55 5.28 -12.17
CA TYR A 28 4.86 4.09 -11.63
C TYR A 28 3.36 4.02 -11.96
N ALA A 29 2.70 5.15 -12.16
CA ALA A 29 1.29 5.24 -12.46
C ALA A 29 1.03 5.63 -13.92
N VAL A 30 -0.05 5.11 -14.49
CA VAL A 30 -0.44 5.42 -15.87
C VAL A 30 -0.92 6.87 -15.97
N PHE A 31 -0.07 7.74 -16.51
CA PHE A 31 -0.29 9.18 -16.61
C PHE A 31 -0.61 9.63 -18.04
N ASP A 32 -1.73 10.32 -18.21
CA ASP A 32 -2.15 10.95 -19.46
C ASP A 32 -1.62 12.40 -19.51
N GLU A 33 -0.63 12.63 -20.38
CA GLU A 33 -0.03 13.96 -20.56
C GLU A 33 -0.97 14.98 -21.21
N GLU A 34 -1.90 14.55 -22.06
CA GLU A 34 -2.81 15.44 -22.79
C GLU A 34 -3.89 15.99 -21.85
N ASN A 35 -4.47 15.12 -21.03
CA ASN A 35 -5.55 15.48 -20.12
C ASN A 35 -5.05 15.87 -18.72
N HIS A 36 -3.76 15.65 -18.42
CA HIS A 36 -3.16 15.82 -17.10
C HIS A 36 -3.92 15.04 -16.01
N THR A 37 -4.16 13.76 -16.27
CA THR A 37 -4.88 12.85 -15.38
C THR A 37 -4.15 11.53 -15.21
N TYR A 38 -4.43 10.82 -14.12
CA TYR A 38 -3.99 9.45 -13.90
C TYR A 38 -5.15 8.49 -14.16
N ASP A 39 -4.89 7.41 -14.88
CA ASP A 39 -5.93 6.44 -15.17
C ASP A 39 -6.44 5.76 -13.91
N TRP A 40 -7.75 5.50 -13.88
CA TRP A 40 -8.40 4.85 -12.77
C TRP A 40 -9.41 3.82 -13.24
N ALA A 41 -9.28 2.61 -12.72
CA ALA A 41 -10.21 1.51 -12.97
C ALA A 41 -10.90 1.10 -11.66
N ARG A 42 -12.23 1.14 -11.65
CA ARG A 42 -13.02 0.63 -10.53
C ARG A 42 -12.81 -0.88 -10.39
N LEU A 43 -12.71 -1.35 -9.15
CA LEU A 43 -12.80 -2.78 -8.84
C LEU A 43 -14.17 -3.35 -9.26
N GLY A 44 -14.14 -4.50 -9.93
CA GLY A 44 -15.32 -5.18 -10.46
C GLY A 44 -15.04 -6.64 -10.80
N CYS A 45 -16.07 -7.31 -11.35
CA CYS A 45 -15.93 -8.70 -11.80
C CYS A 45 -14.94 -8.77 -12.96
N GLY A 46 -13.88 -9.59 -12.81
CA GLY A 46 -12.84 -9.80 -13.82
C GLY A 46 -11.54 -8.99 -13.65
N ASN A 47 -11.47 -8.03 -12.72
CA ASN A 47 -10.23 -7.33 -12.36
C ASN A 47 -9.90 -7.37 -10.85
N TYR A 48 -10.67 -8.15 -10.09
CA TYR A 48 -10.43 -8.46 -8.69
C TYR A 48 -9.76 -9.83 -8.58
N ALA A 49 -8.60 -9.89 -7.95
CA ALA A 49 -7.97 -11.13 -7.53
C ALA A 49 -8.45 -11.45 -6.10
N PRO A 50 -9.22 -12.53 -5.88
CA PRO A 50 -9.61 -12.93 -4.54
C PRO A 50 -8.37 -13.31 -3.73
N THR A 51 -8.15 -12.61 -2.60
CA THR A 51 -7.07 -12.91 -1.67
C THR A 51 -7.58 -12.85 -0.24
N PHE A 52 -6.93 -13.60 0.65
CA PHE A 52 -7.30 -13.61 2.07
C PHE A 52 -7.11 -12.24 2.74
N PHE A 53 -6.25 -11.37 2.20
CA PHE A 53 -6.03 -10.00 2.69
C PHE A 53 -7.31 -9.17 2.75
N GLY A 54 -8.25 -9.37 1.82
CA GLY A 54 -9.51 -8.61 1.83
C GLY A 54 -10.40 -8.90 3.04
N THR A 55 -10.15 -10.00 3.74
CA THR A 55 -10.86 -10.44 4.94
C THR A 55 -9.97 -10.49 6.18
N SER A 56 -8.69 -10.13 6.05
CA SER A 56 -7.76 -10.08 7.18
C SER A 56 -7.96 -8.78 7.98
N LEU A 57 -7.74 -8.87 9.29
CA LEU A 57 -7.63 -7.71 10.17
C LEU A 57 -6.15 -7.49 10.53
N PRO A 58 -5.64 -6.25 10.43
CA PRO A 58 -4.27 -5.97 10.85
C PRO A 58 -4.19 -5.90 12.37
N GLU A 59 -3.28 -6.65 12.97
CA GLU A 59 -2.95 -6.61 14.39
C GLU A 59 -1.49 -6.23 14.58
N VAL A 60 -1.23 -5.20 15.38
CA VAL A 60 0.14 -4.80 15.74
C VAL A 60 0.59 -5.65 16.92
N ILE A 61 1.61 -6.49 16.72
CA ILE A 61 2.11 -7.41 17.73
C ILE A 61 3.41 -6.92 18.40
N ASP A 62 4.15 -6.03 17.74
CA ASP A 62 5.36 -5.42 18.29
C ASP A 62 5.58 -4.02 17.74
N ILE A 63 6.27 -3.19 18.54
CA ILE A 63 6.58 -1.79 18.21
C ILE A 63 8.03 -1.52 18.58
N LYS A 64 8.80 -1.04 17.61
CA LYS A 64 10.20 -0.66 17.77
C LYS A 64 10.40 0.81 17.43
N GLU A 65 10.93 1.57 18.38
CA GLU A 65 11.42 2.94 18.13
C GLU A 65 12.89 2.88 17.68
N ASN A 66 13.18 3.46 16.51
CA ASN A 66 14.53 3.48 15.94
C ASN A 66 15.30 4.74 16.36
N GLU A 67 16.64 4.68 16.32
CA GLU A 67 17.51 5.80 16.72
C GLU A 67 17.35 7.05 15.84
N ASP A 68 16.85 6.88 14.61
CA ASP A 68 16.58 7.97 13.65
C ASP A 68 15.21 8.66 13.85
N GLY A 69 14.46 8.24 14.87
CA GLY A 69 13.14 8.78 15.21
C GLY A 69 11.99 8.18 14.39
N THR A 70 12.23 7.14 13.60
CA THR A 70 11.17 6.35 12.95
C THR A 70 10.63 5.26 13.88
N VAL A 71 9.44 4.76 13.59
CA VAL A 71 8.80 3.66 14.31
C VAL A 71 8.56 2.52 13.34
N THR A 72 9.01 1.32 13.69
CA THR A 72 8.72 0.09 12.96
C THR A 72 7.66 -0.70 13.74
N LEU A 73 6.57 -1.03 13.06
CA LEU A 73 5.47 -1.83 13.57
C LEU A 73 5.56 -3.23 12.97
N THR A 74 5.56 -4.26 13.82
CA THR A 74 5.38 -5.63 13.35
C THR A 74 3.90 -5.92 13.32
N VAL A 75 3.36 -6.17 12.13
CA VAL A 75 1.94 -6.30 11.88
C VAL A 75 1.63 -7.68 11.33
N GLU A 76 0.66 -8.35 11.94
CA GLU A 76 0.10 -9.61 11.48
C GLU A 76 -1.26 -9.38 10.80
N ALA A 77 -1.42 -9.95 9.60
CA ALA A 77 -2.69 -9.94 8.90
C ALA A 77 -3.51 -11.19 9.27
N VAL A 78 -4.20 -11.14 10.40
CA VAL A 78 -4.97 -12.26 10.98
C VAL A 78 -6.25 -12.51 10.17
N CYS A 79 -6.56 -13.77 9.84
CA CYS A 79 -7.76 -14.12 9.05
C CYS A 79 -8.49 -15.34 9.60
N ASP A 80 -9.72 -15.14 10.09
CA ASP A 80 -10.57 -16.20 10.65
C ASP A 80 -10.97 -17.31 9.65
N MET A 81 -10.77 -17.08 8.34
CA MET A 81 -11.12 -18.06 7.29
C MET A 81 -9.98 -19.03 6.97
N VAL A 82 -8.74 -18.75 7.39
CA VAL A 82 -7.59 -19.63 7.15
C VAL A 82 -7.47 -20.62 8.30
N ILE A 83 -7.92 -21.85 8.06
CA ILE A 83 -7.82 -22.92 9.05
C ILE A 83 -6.34 -23.34 9.13
N CYS A 84 -5.74 -23.20 10.32
CA CYS A 84 -4.38 -23.62 10.69
C CYS A 84 -3.23 -22.61 10.55
N ASP A 85 -3.48 -21.33 10.24
CA ASP A 85 -2.45 -20.28 10.33
C ASP A 85 -2.99 -19.09 11.13
N ASP A 86 -2.21 -18.65 12.13
CA ASP A 86 -2.63 -17.56 13.02
C ASP A 86 -2.56 -16.19 12.29
N ALA A 87 -1.72 -16.07 11.26
CA ALA A 87 -1.60 -14.87 10.42
C ALA A 87 -1.36 -15.23 8.94
N VAL A 88 -1.99 -14.52 8.00
CA VAL A 88 -1.81 -14.71 6.55
C VAL A 88 -0.43 -14.23 6.10
N ILE A 89 0.02 -13.10 6.66
CA ILE A 89 1.38 -12.58 6.52
C ILE A 89 1.76 -11.85 7.82
N THR A 90 3.07 -11.78 8.08
CA THR A 90 3.67 -10.87 9.05
C THR A 90 4.56 -9.90 8.27
N HIS A 91 4.46 -8.61 8.55
CA HIS A 91 5.28 -7.61 7.89
C HIS A 91 5.73 -6.51 8.85
N GLU A 92 6.89 -5.92 8.57
CA GLU A 92 7.40 -4.74 9.26
C GLU A 92 7.03 -3.48 8.46
N LEU A 93 6.25 -2.62 9.09
CA LEU A 93 5.85 -1.33 8.55
C LEU A 93 6.62 -0.22 9.25
N THR A 94 7.49 0.48 8.52
CA THR A 94 8.24 1.61 9.06
C THR A 94 7.55 2.91 8.70
N VAL A 95 7.22 3.69 9.72
CA VAL A 95 6.57 5.00 9.61
C VAL A 95 7.36 6.07 10.36
N LYS A 96 7.16 7.32 9.96
CA LYS A 96 7.65 8.50 10.68
C LYS A 96 6.49 9.37 11.09
N PHE A 97 6.28 9.53 12.39
CA PHE A 97 5.27 10.42 12.94
C PHE A 97 5.78 11.85 13.01
N ALA A 98 4.90 12.81 12.76
CA ALA A 98 5.14 14.23 12.96
C ALA A 98 4.45 14.74 14.23
N GLU A 99 4.88 15.90 14.72
CA GLU A 99 4.35 16.49 15.97
C GLU A 99 2.86 16.88 15.88
N ASP A 100 2.34 17.12 14.67
CA ASP A 100 0.94 17.44 14.42
C ASP A 100 0.02 16.20 14.36
N GLY A 101 0.59 15.00 14.55
CA GLY A 101 -0.12 13.73 14.48
C GLY A 101 -0.23 13.14 13.07
N SER A 102 0.32 13.81 12.05
CA SER A 102 0.50 13.22 10.73
C SER A 102 1.63 12.19 10.71
N PHE A 103 1.75 11.44 9.62
CA PHE A 103 2.77 10.41 9.47
C PHE A 103 3.15 10.19 8.01
N GLN A 104 4.34 9.62 7.78
CA GLN A 104 4.80 9.18 6.47
C GLN A 104 5.14 7.69 6.48
N TYR A 105 4.78 6.98 5.41
CA TYR A 105 5.18 5.60 5.16
C TYR A 105 6.57 5.58 4.54
N LEU A 106 7.52 4.90 5.18
CA LEU A 106 8.92 4.87 4.75
C LEU A 106 9.35 3.51 4.24
N GLY A 107 8.76 2.43 4.75
CA GLY A 107 9.12 1.08 4.35
C GLY A 107 8.05 0.06 4.70
N ASN A 108 7.98 -0.99 3.90
CA ASN A 108 7.13 -2.14 4.14
C ASN A 108 7.90 -3.39 3.73
N GLU A 109 8.21 -4.27 4.67
CA GLU A 109 8.96 -5.50 4.46
C GLU A 109 8.13 -6.70 4.92
N ILE A 110 7.80 -7.60 3.98
CA ILE A 110 7.12 -8.85 4.31
C ILE A 110 8.17 -9.80 4.90
N LEU A 111 7.88 -10.31 6.09
CA LEU A 111 8.75 -11.25 6.79
C LEU A 111 8.44 -12.70 6.39
N ASN A 112 9.41 -13.57 6.66
CA ASN A 112 9.30 -15.01 6.48
C ASN A 112 8.92 -15.38 5.03
N ASP A 113 8.25 -16.51 4.87
CA ASP A 113 7.73 -16.99 3.60
C ASP A 113 6.37 -16.35 3.21
N GLY A 114 6.00 -15.21 3.83
CA GLY A 114 4.72 -14.54 3.59
C GLY A 114 4.46 -14.17 2.13
N ILE A 115 5.53 -13.98 1.34
CA ILE A 115 5.44 -13.74 -0.11
C ILE A 115 4.81 -14.94 -0.85
N MET A 116 4.98 -16.18 -0.38
CA MET A 116 4.36 -17.35 -1.01
C MET A 116 2.83 -17.30 -0.97
N HIS A 117 2.25 -16.50 -0.08
CA HIS A 117 0.80 -16.32 0.08
C HIS A 117 0.27 -15.06 -0.62
N ILE A 118 1.15 -14.23 -1.20
CA ILE A 118 0.79 -13.00 -1.91
C ILE A 118 0.80 -13.29 -3.42
N PRO A 119 -0.32 -13.07 -4.14
CA PRO A 119 -0.29 -13.18 -5.60
C PRO A 119 0.55 -12.05 -6.20
N ASP A 120 1.18 -12.34 -7.34
CA ASP A 120 1.89 -11.33 -8.12
C ASP A 120 0.99 -10.12 -8.41
N TYR A 121 1.60 -8.93 -8.39
CA TYR A 121 0.89 -7.70 -8.70
C TYR A 121 0.35 -7.74 -10.14
N GLN A 122 -0.96 -7.51 -10.29
CA GLN A 122 -1.63 -7.47 -11.58
C GLN A 122 -2.07 -6.04 -11.90
N TYR A 123 -1.48 -5.46 -12.93
CA TYR A 123 -1.90 -4.16 -13.47
C TYR A 123 -3.35 -4.25 -13.98
N ARG A 124 -4.20 -3.34 -13.48
CA ARG A 124 -5.61 -3.26 -13.91
C ARG A 124 -5.80 -2.44 -15.18
N ILE A 125 -4.87 -1.54 -15.44
CA ILE A 125 -4.79 -0.70 -16.62
C ILE A 125 -3.53 -1.15 -17.33
N LYS A 126 -3.69 -1.64 -18.56
CA LYS A 126 -2.57 -2.04 -19.42
C LYS A 126 -2.13 -0.81 -20.19
N GLU A 127 -0.82 -0.59 -20.26
CA GLU A 127 -0.21 0.34 -21.23
C GLU A 127 -0.60 -0.02 -22.68
#